data_AF-A0A7V4PPL2-F1
#
_entry.id   AF-A0A7V4PPL2-F1
#
_cell.length_a   1.000
_cell.length_b   1.000
_cell.length_c   1.000
_cell.angle_alpha   90.00
_cell.angle_beta   90.00
_cell.angle_gamma   90.00
#
_symmetry.space_group_name_H-M   'P 1'
#
loop_
_entity.id
_entity.type
_entity.pdbx_description
1 polymer ?
#
loop_
_entity_poly.entity_id
_entity_poly.type
_entity_poly.pdbx_seq_one_letter_code
_entity_poly.pdbx_strand_id
1 'polypeptide(L)'
;MIRPSFKEFSRLARDGNLIPVYQELLMDLETPLSFFRRMERDRYGFLLESIEGSERWARYSFLGTRPYLVFKARGRNIEIVEDGDKKKLAAERPLGVLESLLKDCRAVTVEGVPPFFGGALGYVAYDAVEQFHEIPSAKKDPLGMPEIFFVFVQTLVAFDNLKHTIKVIDNVRLDGKTDLRRAYAKAEARIHKVISSLGTKPKAVEARELAQAEGKRKFRSNLTREAFKTAVRKAKDYIEAGDIIQAVLCQRLETRTQADPFEIYRALRFINPSPYMYYLELEDLRVIGSSPETMVRLTNDTIELRPIAGTRRRGATPA
;
A
#
# COMPACT_ATOMS: atom_id res chain seq x y z
N MET A 1 9.32 18.21 19.40
CA MET A 1 8.27 18.19 20.43
C MET A 1 7.09 17.41 19.89
N ILE A 2 6.56 16.47 20.67
CA ILE A 2 5.40 15.65 20.28
C ILE A 2 4.14 16.53 20.24
N ARG A 3 3.29 16.29 19.24
CA ARG A 3 1.97 16.92 19.06
C ARG A 3 0.91 15.83 18.85
N PRO A 4 -0.32 16.01 19.35
CA PRO A 4 -0.75 17.04 20.28
C PRO A 4 -0.07 16.90 21.65
N SER A 5 -0.12 17.93 22.49
CA SER A 5 0.36 17.83 23.88
C SER A 5 -0.46 16.79 24.66
N PHE A 6 0.05 16.26 25.78
CA PHE A 6 -0.71 15.30 26.59
C PHE A 6 -2.09 15.82 27.04
N LYS A 7 -2.19 17.12 27.36
CA LYS A 7 -3.46 17.75 27.73
C LYS A 7 -4.47 17.66 26.60
N GLU A 8 -4.03 17.94 25.39
CA GLU A 8 -4.86 17.92 24.19
C GLU A 8 -5.17 16.48 23.73
N PHE A 9 -4.18 15.58 23.80
CA PHE A 9 -4.39 14.14 23.63
C PHE A 9 -5.50 13.60 24.54
N SER A 10 -5.48 13.99 25.83
CA SER A 10 -6.50 13.56 26.81
C SER A 10 -7.89 14.13 26.51
N ARG A 11 -7.96 15.30 25.85
CA ARG A 11 -9.22 15.88 25.38
C ARG A 11 -9.76 15.07 24.20
N LEU A 12 -8.93 14.83 23.19
CA LEU A 12 -9.26 14.08 21.97
C LEU A 12 -9.62 12.62 22.24
N ALA A 13 -9.07 12.01 23.29
CA ALA A 13 -9.42 10.67 23.75
C ALA A 13 -10.91 10.48 24.10
N ARG A 14 -11.67 11.58 24.24
CA ARG A 14 -13.13 11.55 24.46
C ARG A 14 -13.92 11.48 23.15
N ASP A 15 -13.33 11.94 22.04
CA ASP A 15 -13.98 12.07 20.75
C ASP A 15 -13.79 10.80 19.88
N GLY A 16 -12.76 10.01 20.17
CA GLY A 16 -12.45 8.77 19.46
C GLY A 16 -11.46 7.89 20.22
N ASN A 17 -11.15 6.74 19.64
CA ASN A 17 -10.28 5.73 20.26
C ASN A 17 -8.99 5.46 19.45
N LEU A 18 -8.77 6.18 18.35
CA LEU A 18 -7.54 6.15 17.58
C LEU A 18 -7.02 7.57 17.43
N ILE A 19 -5.96 7.91 18.17
CA ILE A 19 -5.44 9.27 18.26
C ILE A 19 -4.03 9.31 17.68
N PRO A 20 -3.80 10.00 16.54
CA PRO A 20 -2.44 10.17 16.04
C PRO A 20 -1.67 11.15 16.91
N VAL A 21 -0.51 10.72 17.40
CA VAL A 21 0.52 11.61 17.94
C VAL A 21 1.69 11.61 16.98
N TYR A 22 2.37 12.74 16.83
CA TYR A 22 3.45 12.86 15.89
C TYR A 22 4.55 13.80 16.36
N GLN A 23 5.74 13.64 15.78
CA GLN A 23 6.80 14.63 15.82
C GLN A 23 7.20 15.00 14.40
N GLU A 24 7.28 16.31 14.16
CA GLU A 24 7.75 16.88 12.90
C GLU A 24 9.23 17.25 13.01
N LEU A 25 9.99 16.95 11.96
CA LEU A 25 11.44 17.18 11.87
C LEU A 25 11.79 17.73 10.50
N LEU A 26 12.76 18.64 10.43
CA LEU A 26 13.42 19.01 9.19
C LEU A 26 14.21 17.81 8.67
N MET A 27 14.10 17.51 7.39
CA MET A 27 14.70 16.33 6.76
C MET A 27 14.98 16.60 5.29
N ASP A 28 15.70 17.68 5.03
CA ASP A 28 16.02 18.22 3.71
C ASP A 28 17.19 17.49 3.00
N LEU A 29 18.00 16.74 3.74
CA LEU A 29 19.13 15.97 3.22
C LEU A 29 18.81 14.51 2.91
N GLU A 30 17.56 14.08 3.08
CA GLU A 30 17.16 12.67 2.97
C GLU A 30 15.99 12.46 2.01
N THR A 31 15.90 11.25 1.48
CA THR A 31 14.83 10.84 0.58
C THR A 31 14.02 9.70 1.20
N PRO A 32 12.75 9.51 0.79
CA PRO A 32 11.97 8.35 1.21
C PRO A 32 12.69 7.02 0.92
N LEU A 33 13.40 6.92 -0.21
CA LEU A 33 14.17 5.73 -0.60
C LEU A 33 15.36 5.47 0.31
N SER A 34 16.17 6.50 0.61
CA SER A 34 17.34 6.35 1.49
C SER A 34 16.89 5.97 2.91
N PHE A 35 15.77 6.52 3.38
CA PHE A 35 15.19 6.13 4.65
C PHE A 35 14.68 4.69 4.65
N PHE A 36 13.82 4.32 3.70
CA PHE A 36 13.21 2.99 3.65
C PHE A 36 14.27 1.87 3.55
N ARG A 37 15.38 2.11 2.84
CA ARG A 37 16.48 1.16 2.73
C ARG A 37 17.20 0.88 4.05
N ARG A 38 17.29 1.87 4.94
CA ARG A 38 17.97 1.77 6.26
C ARG A 38 17.04 1.33 7.37
N MET A 39 15.77 1.70 7.27
CA MET A 39 14.78 1.39 8.29
C MET A 39 14.82 -0.11 8.62
N GLU A 40 14.99 -0.43 9.90
CA GLU A 40 14.85 -1.80 10.35
C GLU A 40 13.41 -2.22 10.11
N ARG A 41 13.21 -3.24 9.28
CA ARG A 41 11.89 -3.72 8.86
C ARG A 41 11.70 -5.15 9.33
N ASP A 42 10.47 -5.46 9.73
CA ASP A 42 10.02 -6.84 9.88
C ASP A 42 9.55 -7.39 8.52
N ARG A 43 8.73 -8.45 8.54
CA ARG A 43 8.18 -9.05 7.32
C ARG A 43 7.04 -8.23 6.68
N TYR A 44 6.78 -7.02 7.19
CA TYR A 44 5.62 -6.18 6.84
C TYR A 44 5.98 -4.72 6.54
N GLY A 45 7.02 -4.46 5.74
CA GLY A 45 7.39 -3.11 5.30
C GLY A 45 6.54 -2.57 4.15
N PHE A 46 6.29 -1.26 4.11
CA PHE A 46 5.70 -0.61 2.93
C PHE A 46 6.34 0.73 2.61
N LEU A 47 6.31 1.09 1.33
CA LEU A 47 6.63 2.41 0.80
C LEU A 47 5.57 2.77 -0.25
N LEU A 48 4.90 3.89 -0.05
CA LEU A 48 3.93 4.49 -0.97
C LEU A 48 4.47 5.84 -1.42
N GLU A 49 4.57 6.06 -2.72
CA GLU A 49 4.96 7.35 -3.29
C GLU A 49 3.93 7.76 -4.35
N SER A 50 3.69 9.07 -4.46
CA SER A 50 3.06 9.67 -5.62
C SER A 50 4.08 10.58 -6.28
N ILE A 51 4.56 10.23 -7.48
CA ILE A 51 5.67 10.93 -8.14
C ILE A 51 5.15 11.85 -9.24
N GLU A 52 4.11 11.43 -9.96
CA GLU A 52 3.47 12.23 -10.99
C GLU A 52 2.10 12.77 -10.52
N GLY A 53 1.79 14.02 -10.88
CA GLY A 53 0.53 14.67 -10.57
C GLY A 53 0.69 16.13 -10.12
N SER A 54 -0.42 16.85 -9.96
CA SER A 54 -0.41 18.19 -9.35
C SER A 54 0.25 18.17 -7.97
N GLU A 55 0.76 19.31 -7.47
CA GLU A 55 1.38 19.43 -6.14
C GLU A 55 0.56 18.80 -5.01
N ARG A 56 -0.78 18.81 -5.13
CA ARG A 56 -1.69 18.21 -4.15
C ARG A 56 -1.54 16.67 -4.04
N TRP A 57 -1.08 16.00 -5.08
CA TRP A 57 -1.07 14.53 -5.21
C TRP A 57 0.33 13.98 -4.94
N ALA A 58 1.38 14.64 -5.42
CA ALA A 58 2.78 14.21 -5.26
C ALA A 58 3.47 14.71 -3.98
N ARG A 59 2.73 15.32 -3.04
CA ARG A 59 3.32 15.94 -1.85
C ARG A 59 3.89 14.95 -0.86
N TYR A 60 3.23 13.80 -0.67
CA TYR A 60 3.57 12.88 0.41
C TYR A 60 4.10 11.55 -0.09
N SER A 61 5.13 11.06 0.60
CA SER A 61 5.52 9.66 0.56
C SER A 61 5.34 9.05 1.95
N PHE A 62 4.76 7.86 2.02
CA PHE A 62 4.47 7.18 3.28
C PHE A 62 5.25 5.89 3.37
N LEU A 63 5.83 5.62 4.52
CA LEU A 63 6.51 4.36 4.77
C LEU A 63 6.31 3.90 6.20
N GLY A 64 6.40 2.60 6.41
CA GLY A 64 6.21 1.99 7.72
C GLY A 64 6.51 0.50 7.71
N THR A 65 6.35 -0.09 8.88
CA THR A 65 6.63 -1.50 9.17
C THR A 65 6.01 -1.85 10.52
N ARG A 66 6.02 -3.13 10.92
CA ARG A 66 5.54 -3.58 12.24
C ARG A 66 4.07 -3.18 12.49
N PRO A 67 3.14 -3.70 11.67
CA PRO A 67 1.72 -3.51 11.91
C PRO A 67 1.32 -4.18 13.23
N TYR A 68 0.29 -3.66 13.88
CA TYR A 68 -0.26 -4.28 15.09
C TYR A 68 -1.22 -5.43 14.77
N LEU A 69 -1.82 -5.40 13.58
CA LEU A 69 -2.76 -6.42 13.11
C LEU A 69 -2.50 -6.77 11.64
N VAL A 70 -2.59 -8.07 11.32
CA VAL A 70 -2.52 -8.61 9.97
C VAL A 70 -3.81 -9.37 9.68
N PHE A 71 -4.49 -9.04 8.59
CA PHE A 71 -5.71 -9.68 8.13
C PHE A 71 -5.45 -10.35 6.77
N LYS A 72 -5.73 -11.64 6.67
CA LYS A 72 -5.62 -12.41 5.42
C LYS A 72 -6.90 -13.19 5.20
N ALA A 73 -7.39 -13.24 3.95
CA ALA A 73 -8.50 -14.11 3.59
C ALA A 73 -8.22 -14.86 2.27
N ARG A 74 -8.67 -16.11 2.22
CA ARG A 74 -8.67 -16.97 1.02
C ARG A 74 -9.99 -17.72 0.95
N GLY A 75 -10.82 -17.40 -0.04
CA GLY A 75 -12.24 -17.72 0.00
C GLY A 75 -12.84 -17.32 1.35
N ARG A 76 -13.56 -18.24 1.99
CA ARG A 76 -14.22 -18.00 3.29
C ARG A 76 -13.29 -18.07 4.50
N ASN A 77 -12.05 -18.53 4.33
CA ASN A 77 -11.11 -18.72 5.45
C ASN A 77 -10.35 -17.44 5.73
N ILE A 78 -10.37 -17.01 6.99
CA ILE A 78 -9.75 -15.77 7.46
C ILE A 78 -8.72 -16.09 8.53
N GLU A 79 -7.58 -15.42 8.45
CA GLU A 79 -6.53 -15.41 9.45
C GLU A 79 -6.30 -13.98 9.92
N ILE A 80 -6.42 -13.76 11.23
CA ILE A 80 -6.14 -12.49 11.89
C ILE A 80 -4.99 -12.74 12.86
N VAL A 81 -3.93 -11.95 12.75
CA VAL A 81 -2.82 -11.94 13.70
C VAL A 81 -2.78 -10.56 14.35
N GLU A 82 -3.03 -10.47 15.65
CA GLU A 82 -3.01 -9.21 16.39
C GLU A 82 -2.05 -9.33 17.57
N ASP A 83 -1.07 -8.44 17.67
CA ASP A 83 -0.07 -8.41 18.74
C ASP A 83 0.64 -9.77 19.00
N GLY A 84 0.71 -10.62 17.96
CA GLY A 84 1.30 -11.97 18.00
C GLY A 84 0.29 -13.10 18.18
N ASP A 85 -0.93 -12.80 18.61
CA ASP A 85 -2.00 -13.77 18.78
C ASP A 85 -2.69 -14.05 17.45
N LYS A 86 -2.75 -15.34 17.10
CA LYS A 86 -3.29 -15.81 15.83
C LYS A 86 -4.67 -16.42 16.00
N LYS A 87 -5.66 -15.84 15.31
CA LYS A 87 -7.03 -16.33 15.21
C LYS A 87 -7.34 -16.77 13.79
N LYS A 88 -7.96 -17.94 13.65
CA LYS A 88 -8.55 -18.39 12.39
C LYS A 88 -10.06 -18.47 12.55
N LEU A 89 -10.78 -18.05 11.52
CA LEU A 89 -12.23 -18.13 11.45
C LEU A 89 -12.68 -18.33 10.01
N ALA A 90 -13.93 -18.73 9.84
CA ALA A 90 -14.59 -18.75 8.54
C ALA A 90 -15.73 -17.73 8.53
N ALA A 91 -15.92 -17.05 7.41
CA ALA A 91 -17.06 -16.16 7.18
C ALA A 91 -17.49 -16.22 5.71
N GLU A 92 -18.80 -16.11 5.49
CA GLU A 92 -19.38 -16.02 4.14
C GLU A 92 -18.81 -14.84 3.34
N ARG A 93 -18.64 -13.68 4.00
CA ARG A 93 -18.10 -12.45 3.40
C ARG A 93 -16.89 -11.93 4.18
N PRO A 94 -15.66 -12.30 3.80
CA PRO A 94 -14.45 -11.81 4.44
C PRO A 94 -14.31 -10.28 4.49
N LEU A 95 -14.76 -9.56 3.47
CA LEU A 95 -14.76 -8.09 3.48
C LEU A 95 -15.64 -7.51 4.59
N GLY A 96 -16.72 -8.18 4.99
CA GLY A 96 -17.56 -7.76 6.12
C GLY A 96 -16.84 -7.90 7.47
N VAL A 97 -15.94 -8.89 7.60
CA VAL A 97 -15.09 -9.02 8.79
C VAL A 97 -14.05 -7.90 8.82
N LEU A 98 -13.40 -7.61 7.69
CA LEU A 98 -12.48 -6.48 7.56
C LEU A 98 -13.17 -5.15 7.86
N GLU A 99 -14.39 -4.95 7.35
CA GLU A 99 -15.22 -3.77 7.64
C GLU A 99 -15.50 -3.62 9.14
N SER A 100 -15.79 -4.72 9.84
CA SER A 100 -16.04 -4.71 11.28
C SER A 100 -14.80 -4.26 12.06
N LEU A 101 -13.61 -4.75 11.70
CA LEU A 101 -12.34 -4.32 12.29
C LEU A 101 -12.07 -2.82 12.08
N LEU A 102 -12.44 -2.29 10.91
CA LEU A 102 -12.29 -0.87 10.60
C LEU A 102 -13.32 0.00 11.37
N LYS A 103 -14.55 -0.48 11.54
CA LYS A 103 -15.60 0.23 12.31
C LYS A 103 -15.24 0.42 13.77
N ASP A 104 -14.47 -0.49 14.35
CA ASP A 104 -13.99 -0.36 15.73
C ASP A 104 -12.97 0.78 15.89
N CYS A 105 -12.40 1.29 14.80
CA CYS A 105 -11.45 2.40 14.79
C CYS A 105 -12.16 3.74 14.56
N ARG A 106 -12.38 4.50 15.64
CA ARG A 106 -12.85 5.90 15.60
C ARG A 106 -11.65 6.84 15.67
N ALA A 107 -11.12 7.16 14.49
CA ALA A 107 -10.00 8.09 14.35
C ALA A 107 -10.41 9.53 14.62
N VAL A 108 -9.59 10.27 15.36
CA VAL A 108 -9.76 11.71 15.57
C VAL A 108 -8.85 12.50 14.64
N THR A 109 -9.32 13.65 14.18
CA THR A 109 -8.50 14.55 13.37
C THR A 109 -7.61 15.41 14.27
N VAL A 110 -6.31 15.40 13.99
CA VAL A 110 -5.33 16.26 14.65
C VAL A 110 -4.75 17.20 13.61
N GLU A 111 -4.62 18.48 13.98
CA GLU A 111 -4.03 19.49 13.10
C GLU A 111 -2.61 19.10 12.64
N GLY A 112 -2.33 19.29 11.35
CA GLY A 112 -1.01 19.05 10.76
C GLY A 112 -0.72 17.60 10.39
N VAL A 113 -1.60 16.65 10.74
CA VAL A 113 -1.48 15.26 10.31
C VAL A 113 -1.78 15.15 8.80
N PRO A 114 -0.98 14.39 8.02
CA PRO A 114 -1.20 14.22 6.59
C PRO A 114 -2.47 13.42 6.27
N PRO A 115 -2.93 13.41 5.01
CA PRO A 115 -4.17 12.70 4.61
C PRO A 115 -4.17 11.20 4.94
N PHE A 116 -3.01 10.56 4.91
CA PHE A 116 -2.83 9.19 5.35
C PHE A 116 -1.91 9.17 6.57
N PHE A 117 -2.45 8.72 7.71
CA PHE A 117 -1.72 8.68 8.96
C PHE A 117 -1.83 7.35 9.70
N GLY A 118 -2.56 6.38 9.15
CA GLY A 118 -2.73 5.04 9.70
C GLY A 118 -3.89 4.32 9.02
N GLY A 119 -4.15 3.09 9.45
CA GLY A 119 -5.27 2.27 8.95
C GLY A 119 -4.81 0.98 8.27
N ALA A 120 -5.74 0.32 7.57
CA ALA A 120 -5.49 -0.90 6.84
C ALA A 120 -4.84 -0.60 5.49
N LEU A 121 -3.66 -1.18 5.26
CA LEU A 121 -2.87 -1.04 4.03
C LEU A 121 -2.63 -2.42 3.44
N GLY A 122 -2.90 -2.62 2.15
CA GLY A 122 -2.89 -3.95 1.57
C GLY A 122 -3.47 -4.01 0.18
N TYR A 123 -4.01 -5.18 -0.18
CA TYR A 123 -4.67 -5.39 -1.46
C TYR A 123 -5.94 -6.24 -1.32
N VAL A 124 -6.81 -6.05 -2.31
CA VAL A 124 -7.94 -6.93 -2.66
C VAL A 124 -7.67 -7.44 -4.07
N ALA A 125 -7.52 -8.75 -4.22
CA ALA A 125 -7.30 -9.41 -5.50
C ALA A 125 -8.60 -9.44 -6.31
N TYR A 126 -8.47 -9.61 -7.63
CA TYR A 126 -9.61 -9.68 -8.54
C TYR A 126 -10.62 -10.76 -8.12
N ASP A 127 -10.15 -11.94 -7.72
CA ASP A 127 -11.00 -13.08 -7.35
C ASP A 127 -11.91 -12.81 -6.13
N ALA A 128 -11.60 -11.77 -5.32
CA ALA A 128 -12.49 -11.34 -4.24
C ALA A 128 -13.83 -10.79 -4.75
N VAL A 129 -14.00 -10.58 -6.06
CA VAL A 129 -15.30 -10.30 -6.70
C VAL A 129 -16.35 -11.38 -6.39
N GLU A 130 -15.92 -12.62 -6.12
CA GLU A 130 -16.80 -13.73 -5.70
C GLU A 130 -17.56 -13.43 -4.39
N GLN A 131 -17.16 -12.41 -3.62
CA GLN A 131 -17.90 -11.95 -2.44
C GLN A 131 -19.15 -11.13 -2.76
N PHE A 132 -19.27 -10.68 -4.01
CA PHE A 132 -20.37 -9.84 -4.48
C PHE A 132 -21.22 -10.53 -5.54
N HIS A 133 -20.59 -11.39 -6.36
CA HIS A 133 -21.24 -12.05 -7.49
C HIS A 133 -20.88 -13.53 -7.57
N GLU A 134 -21.86 -14.34 -7.95
CA GLU A 134 -21.60 -15.73 -8.32
C GLU A 134 -20.96 -15.77 -9.71
N ILE A 135 -19.66 -16.05 -9.75
CA ILE A 135 -18.91 -16.20 -11.01
C ILE A 135 -18.52 -17.67 -11.17
N PRO A 136 -18.85 -18.33 -12.29
CA PRO A 136 -18.38 -19.67 -12.59
C PRO A 136 -16.85 -19.71 -12.61
N SER A 137 -16.25 -20.19 -11.54
CA SER A 137 -14.81 -20.14 -11.34
C SER A 137 -14.17 -21.47 -11.74
N ALA A 138 -13.37 -21.47 -12.82
CA ALA A 138 -12.55 -22.61 -13.21
C ALA A 138 -11.31 -22.67 -12.30
N LYS A 139 -11.51 -22.94 -10.99
CA LYS A 139 -10.50 -22.76 -9.94
C LYS A 139 -9.27 -23.64 -10.14
N LYS A 140 -8.29 -23.12 -10.88
CA LYS A 140 -6.88 -23.36 -10.59
C LYS A 140 -6.37 -22.08 -9.95
N ASP A 141 -5.94 -22.17 -8.69
CA ASP A 141 -5.22 -21.11 -7.99
C ASP A 141 -3.72 -21.42 -8.07
N PRO A 142 -3.03 -21.02 -9.15
CA PRO A 142 -1.62 -21.32 -9.32
C PRO A 142 -0.72 -20.49 -8.42
N LEU A 143 -1.23 -19.43 -7.78
CA LEU A 143 -0.42 -18.53 -6.96
C LEU A 143 -0.52 -18.89 -5.47
N GLY A 144 -1.62 -19.50 -5.03
CA GLY A 144 -1.82 -19.87 -3.63
C GLY A 144 -1.85 -18.67 -2.68
N MET A 145 -2.09 -17.47 -3.21
CA MET A 145 -2.03 -16.22 -2.47
C MET A 145 -3.39 -15.92 -1.82
N PRO A 146 -3.42 -15.18 -0.71
CA PRO A 146 -4.66 -14.63 -0.18
C PRO A 146 -5.35 -13.75 -1.23
N GLU A 147 -6.68 -13.81 -1.28
CA GLU A 147 -7.49 -12.90 -2.09
C GLU A 147 -7.56 -11.52 -1.45
N ILE A 148 -7.44 -11.44 -0.12
CA ILE A 148 -7.40 -10.19 0.64
C ILE A 148 -6.24 -10.27 1.61
N PHE A 149 -5.41 -9.25 1.63
CA PHE A 149 -4.31 -9.13 2.58
C PHE A 149 -4.17 -7.67 3.00
N PHE A 150 -4.41 -7.38 4.27
CA PHE A 150 -4.20 -6.07 4.86
C PHE A 150 -3.32 -6.13 6.11
N VAL A 151 -2.47 -5.14 6.27
CA VAL A 151 -1.73 -4.85 7.50
C VAL A 151 -2.25 -3.55 8.11
N PHE A 152 -2.46 -3.51 9.41
CA PHE A 152 -2.95 -2.34 10.11
C PHE A 152 -1.78 -1.57 10.71
N VAL A 153 -1.57 -0.38 10.17
CA VAL A 153 -0.40 0.43 10.43
C VAL A 153 -0.59 1.21 11.73
N GLN A 154 0.30 0.95 12.70
CA GLN A 154 0.34 1.72 13.95
C GLN A 154 1.24 2.96 13.81
N THR A 155 2.50 2.74 13.46
CA THR A 155 3.51 3.79 13.33
C THR A 155 3.92 3.93 11.87
N LEU A 156 4.00 5.16 11.37
CA LEU A 156 4.49 5.43 10.02
C LEU A 156 5.25 6.75 9.94
N VAL A 157 6.03 6.90 8.88
CA VAL A 157 6.72 8.13 8.54
C VAL A 157 6.11 8.71 7.28
N ALA A 158 5.67 9.96 7.37
CA ALA A 158 5.19 10.74 6.25
C ALA A 158 6.26 11.76 5.85
N PHE A 159 6.79 11.64 4.63
CA PHE A 159 7.67 12.63 4.02
C PHE A 159 6.84 13.68 3.33
N ASP A 160 6.98 14.94 3.72
CA ASP A 160 6.40 16.10 3.06
C ASP A 160 7.43 16.67 2.09
N ASN A 161 7.34 16.26 0.82
CA ASN A 161 8.29 16.64 -0.23
C ASN A 161 8.27 18.13 -0.55
N LEU A 162 7.17 18.83 -0.22
CA LEU A 162 7.04 20.28 -0.42
C LEU A 162 7.71 21.07 0.70
N LYS A 163 7.54 20.63 1.96
CA LYS A 163 8.12 21.31 3.13
C LYS A 163 9.54 20.83 3.47
N HIS A 164 10.01 19.77 2.83
CA HIS A 164 11.27 19.08 3.18
C HIS A 164 11.31 18.66 4.65
N THR A 165 10.17 18.18 5.15
CA THR A 165 10.02 17.70 6.53
C THR A 165 9.53 16.27 6.57
N ILE A 166 9.77 15.57 7.66
CA ILE A 166 9.07 14.32 7.98
C ILE A 166 8.16 14.51 9.18
N LYS A 167 7.09 13.72 9.22
CA LYS A 167 6.32 13.46 10.42
C LYS A 167 6.43 11.98 10.76
N VAL A 168 6.96 11.68 11.93
CA VAL A 168 6.88 10.33 12.52
C VAL A 168 5.61 10.28 13.34
N ILE A 169 4.66 9.46 12.91
CA ILE A 169 3.30 9.40 13.44
C ILE A 169 3.09 8.05 14.10
N ASP A 170 2.52 8.06 15.30
CA ASP A 170 2.08 6.88 16.02
C ASP A 170 0.58 6.99 16.33
N ASN A 171 -0.20 6.00 15.91
CA ASN A 171 -1.62 5.94 16.20
C ASN A 171 -1.86 5.24 17.52
N VAL A 172 -2.23 6.02 18.53
CA VAL A 172 -2.54 5.49 19.85
C VAL A 172 -3.95 4.92 19.85
N ARG A 173 -4.04 3.60 19.99
CA ARG A 173 -5.29 2.87 20.20
C ARG A 173 -5.67 2.93 21.68
N LEU A 174 -6.90 3.32 21.97
CA LEU A 174 -7.47 3.33 23.30
C LEU A 174 -8.58 2.29 23.43
N ASP A 175 -8.60 1.61 24.56
CA ASP A 175 -9.75 0.86 25.04
C ASP A 175 -10.30 1.49 26.33
N GLY A 176 -11.44 1.02 26.82
CA GLY A 176 -12.08 1.52 28.04
C GLY A 176 -11.27 1.31 29.33
N LYS A 177 -10.10 0.67 29.27
CA LYS A 177 -9.22 0.39 30.41
C LYS A 177 -7.83 1.02 30.26
N THR A 178 -7.60 1.77 29.18
CA THR A 178 -6.28 2.29 28.84
C THR A 178 -5.90 3.47 29.72
N ASP A 179 -4.77 3.37 30.43
CA ASP A 179 -4.13 4.51 31.07
C ASP A 179 -3.59 5.48 30.00
N LEU A 180 -4.20 6.66 29.91
CA LEU A 180 -3.87 7.66 28.89
C LEU A 180 -2.42 8.13 28.98
N ARG A 181 -1.89 8.33 30.19
CA ARG A 181 -0.53 8.84 30.39
C ARG A 181 0.49 7.81 29.95
N ARG A 182 0.28 6.55 30.31
CA ARG A 182 1.12 5.43 29.89
C ARG A 182 1.02 5.20 28.38
N ALA A 183 -0.17 5.29 27.80
CA ALA A 183 -0.37 5.14 26.36
C ALA A 183 0.37 6.23 25.56
N TYR A 184 0.25 7.48 25.98
CA TYR A 184 0.96 8.61 25.39
C TYR A 184 2.49 8.45 25.50
N ALA A 185 3.01 8.08 26.68
CA ALA A 185 4.44 7.85 26.88
C ALA A 185 4.99 6.70 26.01
N LYS A 186 4.20 5.62 25.82
CA LYS A 186 4.58 4.53 24.89
C LYS A 186 4.66 5.02 23.44
N ALA A 187 3.74 5.87 23.02
CA ALA A 187 3.73 6.44 21.67
C ALA A 187 4.93 7.36 21.43
N GLU A 188 5.24 8.22 22.41
CA GLU A 188 6.46 9.05 22.40
C GLU A 188 7.73 8.18 22.32
N ALA A 189 7.81 7.09 23.08
CA ALA A 189 8.94 6.16 23.00
C ALA A 189 9.07 5.49 21.63
N ARG A 190 7.95 5.08 21.00
CA ARG A 190 7.96 4.53 19.63
C ARG A 190 8.42 5.57 18.60
N ILE A 191 7.91 6.80 18.69
CA ILE A 191 8.34 7.90 17.83
C ILE A 191 9.84 8.16 17.98
N HIS A 192 10.34 8.28 19.21
CA HIS A 192 11.77 8.49 19.46
C HIS A 192 12.62 7.32 18.97
N LYS A 193 12.14 6.07 19.03
CA LYS A 193 12.84 4.91 18.48
C LYS A 193 12.97 4.97 16.95
N VAL A 194 11.92 5.38 16.26
CA VAL A 194 11.98 5.61 14.80
C VAL A 194 12.93 6.77 14.50
N ILE A 195 12.86 7.86 15.26
CA ILE A 195 13.73 9.01 15.06
C ILE A 195 15.20 8.65 15.32
N SER A 196 15.52 7.90 16.36
CA SER A 196 16.91 7.51 16.64
C SER A 196 17.48 6.61 15.54
N SER A 197 16.64 5.84 14.85
CA SER A 197 17.06 5.07 13.66
C SER A 197 17.47 5.95 12.48
N LEU A 198 17.00 7.22 12.40
CA LEU A 198 17.40 8.20 11.37
C LEU A 198 18.89 8.54 11.43
N GLY A 199 19.50 8.51 12.62
CA GLY A 199 20.91 8.87 12.81
C GLY A 199 21.90 7.88 12.22
N THR A 200 21.42 6.74 11.71
CA THR A 200 22.28 5.75 11.06
C THR A 200 22.74 6.25 9.69
N LYS A 201 24.07 6.36 9.52
CA LYS A 201 24.65 6.79 8.24
C LYS A 201 24.16 5.87 7.10
N PRO A 202 23.80 6.44 5.94
CA PRO A 202 23.50 5.62 4.77
C PRO A 202 24.69 4.71 4.48
N LYS A 203 24.43 3.42 4.27
CA LYS A 203 25.42 2.57 3.58
C LYS A 203 25.74 3.27 2.26
N ALA A 204 27.03 3.37 1.92
CA ALA A 204 27.47 3.98 0.68
C ALA A 204 26.63 3.43 -0.47
N VAL A 205 25.89 4.33 -1.14
CA VAL A 205 25.15 3.96 -2.33
C VAL A 205 26.15 4.03 -3.46
N GLU A 206 26.53 2.87 -4.01
CA GLU A 206 27.34 2.84 -5.22
C GLU A 206 26.56 3.50 -6.35
N ALA A 207 27.16 4.53 -6.95
CA ALA A 207 26.67 5.07 -8.21
C ALA A 207 26.73 3.93 -9.23
N ARG A 208 25.59 3.65 -9.86
CA ARG A 208 25.51 2.65 -10.93
C ARG A 208 25.27 3.37 -12.24
N GLU A 209 26.11 3.06 -13.22
CA GLU A 209 25.83 3.45 -14.60
C GLU A 209 24.52 2.79 -15.04
N LEU A 210 23.74 3.52 -15.84
CA LEU A 210 22.58 2.95 -16.51
C LEU A 210 23.09 1.95 -17.55
N ALA A 211 23.31 0.69 -17.12
CA ALA A 211 23.65 -0.37 -18.05
C ALA A 211 22.51 -0.49 -19.07
N GLN A 212 22.82 -0.31 -20.36
CA GLN A 212 21.94 -0.74 -21.45
C GLN A 212 21.92 -2.27 -21.45
N ALA A 213 21.20 -2.87 -20.50
CA ALA A 213 20.98 -4.29 -20.49
C ALA A 213 19.99 -4.62 -21.61
N GLU A 214 20.50 -5.09 -22.75
CA GLU A 214 19.68 -5.82 -23.72
C GLU A 214 19.10 -7.05 -23.01
N GLY A 215 17.85 -6.94 -22.58
CA GLY A 215 17.24 -7.90 -21.67
C GLY A 215 17.02 -9.27 -22.32
N LYS A 216 17.99 -10.19 -22.18
CA LYS A 216 17.87 -11.62 -22.56
C LYS A 216 17.02 -12.45 -21.58
N ARG A 217 16.21 -11.83 -20.70
CA ARG A 217 15.39 -12.60 -19.75
C ARG A 217 14.26 -13.31 -20.49
N LYS A 218 14.16 -14.62 -20.30
CA LYS A 218 13.06 -15.43 -20.82
C LYS A 218 11.87 -15.32 -19.87
N PHE A 219 10.75 -14.83 -20.39
CA PHE A 219 9.46 -14.84 -19.69
C PHE A 219 8.64 -16.05 -20.16
N ARG A 220 7.95 -16.68 -19.22
CA ARG A 220 6.92 -17.68 -19.51
C ARG A 220 5.56 -17.00 -19.46
N SER A 221 4.69 -17.27 -20.43
CA SER A 221 3.29 -16.86 -20.37
C SER A 221 2.41 -18.03 -19.94
N ASN A 222 1.33 -17.75 -19.23
CA ASN A 222 0.29 -18.73 -18.92
C ASN A 222 -0.58 -19.08 -20.15
N LEU A 223 -0.49 -18.30 -21.22
CA LEU A 223 -1.23 -18.49 -22.47
C LEU A 223 -0.30 -18.48 -23.67
N THR A 224 -0.61 -19.31 -24.68
CA THR A 224 0.06 -19.20 -25.97
C THR A 224 -0.48 -18.01 -26.76
N ARG A 225 0.30 -17.52 -27.72
CA ARG A 225 -0.13 -16.45 -28.62
C ARG A 225 -1.44 -16.80 -29.35
N GLU A 226 -1.55 -18.02 -29.85
CA GLU A 226 -2.74 -18.48 -30.56
C GLU A 226 -3.94 -18.63 -29.62
N ALA A 227 -3.75 -19.12 -28.40
CA ALA A 227 -4.82 -19.16 -27.40
C ALA A 227 -5.34 -17.75 -27.06
N PHE A 228 -4.44 -16.77 -26.90
CA PHE A 228 -4.84 -15.39 -26.65
C PHE A 228 -5.60 -14.78 -27.83
N LYS A 229 -5.16 -15.01 -29.07
CA LYS A 229 -5.90 -14.57 -30.27
C LYS A 229 -7.28 -15.21 -30.37
N THR A 230 -7.40 -16.49 -30.03
CA THR A 230 -8.69 -17.18 -29.99
C THR A 230 -9.62 -16.56 -28.93
N ALA A 231 -9.11 -16.24 -27.74
CA ALA A 231 -9.88 -15.52 -26.74
C ALA A 231 -10.34 -14.13 -27.22
N VAL A 232 -9.49 -13.39 -27.94
CA VAL A 232 -9.84 -12.09 -28.55
C VAL A 232 -10.95 -12.24 -29.60
N ARG A 233 -10.88 -13.25 -30.48
CA ARG A 233 -11.95 -13.51 -31.46
C ARG A 233 -13.26 -13.84 -30.77
N LYS A 234 -13.23 -14.74 -29.79
CA LYS A 234 -14.41 -15.09 -29.00
C LYS A 234 -15.04 -13.87 -28.30
N ALA A 235 -14.23 -12.97 -27.76
CA ALA A 235 -14.72 -11.73 -27.17
C ALA A 235 -15.40 -10.82 -28.21
N LYS A 236 -14.90 -10.78 -29.45
CA LYS A 236 -15.55 -10.06 -30.55
C LYS A 236 -16.87 -10.70 -30.96
N ASP A 237 -16.93 -12.03 -31.03
CA ASP A 237 -18.18 -12.75 -31.34
C ASP A 237 -19.26 -12.41 -30.30
N TYR A 238 -18.90 -12.33 -29.00
CA TYR A 238 -19.81 -11.87 -27.95
C TYR A 238 -20.22 -10.39 -28.08
N ILE A 239 -19.34 -9.52 -28.58
CA ILE A 239 -19.68 -8.13 -28.87
C ILE A 239 -20.68 -8.03 -30.03
N GLU A 240 -20.43 -8.77 -31.11
CA GLU A 240 -21.31 -8.79 -32.29
C GLU A 240 -22.68 -9.41 -31.98
N ALA A 241 -22.72 -10.41 -31.10
CA ALA A 241 -23.96 -11.00 -30.60
C ALA A 241 -24.75 -10.07 -29.65
N GLY A 242 -24.12 -9.00 -29.14
CA GLY A 242 -24.73 -8.05 -28.21
C GLY A 242 -24.65 -8.45 -26.73
N ASP A 243 -23.85 -9.47 -26.38
CA ASP A 243 -23.72 -9.96 -25.01
C ASP A 243 -22.89 -9.00 -24.12
N ILE A 244 -21.86 -8.36 -24.69
CA ILE A 244 -21.00 -7.39 -24.01
C ILE A 244 -20.63 -6.24 -24.94
N ILE A 245 -20.27 -5.07 -24.39
CA ILE A 245 -19.79 -3.92 -25.18
C ILE A 245 -18.26 -3.94 -25.30
N GLN A 246 -17.57 -4.45 -24.28
CA GLN A 246 -16.11 -4.53 -24.21
C GLN A 246 -15.68 -5.66 -23.27
N ALA A 247 -14.53 -6.28 -23.56
CA ALA A 247 -13.83 -7.19 -22.66
C ALA A 247 -12.35 -6.79 -22.53
N VAL A 248 -11.84 -6.81 -21.30
CA VAL A 248 -10.42 -6.57 -21.00
C VAL A 248 -9.75 -7.92 -20.70
N LEU A 249 -9.13 -8.51 -21.73
CA LEU A 249 -8.42 -9.78 -21.61
C LEU A 249 -7.00 -9.56 -21.09
N CYS A 250 -6.54 -10.46 -20.20
CA CYS A 250 -5.19 -10.40 -19.64
C CYS A 250 -4.46 -11.74 -19.81
N GLN A 251 -3.13 -11.69 -19.67
CA GLN A 251 -2.26 -12.86 -19.56
C GLN A 251 -1.21 -12.58 -18.49
N ARG A 252 -0.72 -13.62 -17.83
CA ARG A 252 0.34 -13.52 -16.82
C ARG A 252 1.67 -13.88 -17.45
N LEU A 253 2.65 -13.00 -17.32
CA LEU A 253 4.05 -13.27 -17.62
C LEU A 253 4.83 -13.50 -16.33
N GLU A 254 5.74 -14.47 -16.33
CA GLU A 254 6.55 -14.82 -15.17
C GLU A 254 8.00 -15.11 -15.54
N THR A 255 8.92 -14.77 -14.65
CA THR A 255 10.35 -15.09 -14.75
C THR A 255 10.91 -15.35 -13.36
N ARG A 256 11.99 -16.12 -13.28
CA ARG A 256 12.79 -16.22 -12.06
C ARG A 256 13.76 -15.04 -12.00
N THR A 257 14.03 -14.55 -10.79
CA THR A 257 15.02 -13.50 -10.55
C THR A 257 15.65 -13.65 -9.17
N GLN A 258 16.89 -13.22 -9.04
CA GLN A 258 17.61 -13.07 -7.77
C GLN A 258 17.79 -11.59 -7.41
N ALA A 259 17.20 -10.67 -8.19
CA ALA A 259 17.28 -9.25 -7.91
C ALA A 259 16.58 -8.96 -6.57
N ASP A 260 17.18 -8.06 -5.79
CA ASP A 260 16.54 -7.52 -4.60
C ASP A 260 15.21 -6.84 -5.01
N PRO A 261 14.07 -7.20 -4.37
CA PRO A 261 12.78 -6.57 -4.65
C PRO A 261 12.80 -5.04 -4.60
N PHE A 262 13.56 -4.45 -3.68
CA PHE A 262 13.68 -2.99 -3.58
C PHE A 262 14.41 -2.39 -4.79
N GLU A 263 15.36 -3.10 -5.40
CA GLU A 263 16.01 -2.67 -6.63
C GLU A 263 15.06 -2.72 -7.83
N ILE A 264 14.13 -3.69 -7.87
CA ILE A 264 13.05 -3.73 -8.86
C ILE A 264 12.15 -2.49 -8.72
N TYR A 265 11.78 -2.12 -7.49
CA TYR A 265 11.02 -0.91 -7.23
C TYR A 265 11.75 0.36 -7.69
N ARG A 266 13.04 0.50 -7.34
CA ARG A 266 13.87 1.64 -7.76
C ARG A 266 13.99 1.75 -9.28
N ALA A 267 14.16 0.63 -9.98
CA ALA A 267 14.20 0.60 -11.44
C ALA A 267 12.84 1.01 -12.04
N LEU A 268 11.73 0.48 -11.50
CA LEU A 268 10.38 0.85 -11.95
C LEU A 268 10.10 2.34 -11.72
N ARG A 269 10.47 2.87 -10.56
CA ARG A 269 10.36 4.29 -10.20
C ARG A 269 11.11 5.21 -11.17
N PHE A 270 12.25 4.76 -11.67
CA PHE A 270 13.05 5.51 -12.64
C PHE A 270 12.47 5.41 -14.06
N ILE A 271 12.03 4.24 -14.49
CA ILE A 271 11.57 3.98 -15.87
C ILE A 271 10.15 4.50 -16.13
N ASN A 272 9.25 4.30 -15.17
CA ASN A 272 7.83 4.62 -15.30
C ASN A 272 7.30 5.16 -13.97
N PRO A 273 7.66 6.39 -13.56
CA PRO A 273 7.05 7.02 -12.40
C PRO A 273 5.55 7.20 -12.64
N SER A 274 4.75 7.14 -11.58
CA SER A 274 3.30 7.31 -11.66
C SER A 274 2.72 7.96 -10.41
N PRO A 275 1.43 8.33 -10.42
CA PRO A 275 0.74 8.85 -9.23
C PRO A 275 0.59 7.82 -8.11
N TYR A 276 0.74 6.52 -8.39
CA TYR A 276 0.60 5.46 -7.37
C TYR A 276 1.72 4.44 -7.49
N MET A 277 2.84 4.78 -6.88
CA MET A 277 3.95 3.86 -6.68
C MET A 277 3.78 3.17 -5.34
N TYR A 278 3.96 1.85 -5.32
CA TYR A 278 3.89 1.07 -4.09
C TYR A 278 4.91 -0.06 -4.09
N TYR A 279 5.49 -0.25 -2.92
CA TYR A 279 6.30 -1.40 -2.56
C TYR A 279 5.76 -1.95 -1.25
N LEU A 280 5.19 -3.15 -1.30
CA LEU A 280 4.59 -3.83 -0.14
C LEU A 280 5.35 -5.12 0.13
N GLU A 281 5.85 -5.25 1.34
CA GLU A 281 6.34 -6.49 1.93
C GLU A 281 5.23 -7.08 2.78
N LEU A 282 4.72 -8.25 2.40
CA LEU A 282 3.61 -8.93 3.05
C LEU A 282 4.00 -10.39 3.27
N GLU A 283 4.74 -10.67 4.34
CA GLU A 283 5.36 -11.98 4.62
C GLU A 283 6.35 -12.40 3.52
N ASP A 284 6.03 -13.44 2.76
CA ASP A 284 6.83 -13.97 1.66
C ASP A 284 6.43 -13.36 0.30
N LEU A 285 5.38 -12.53 0.29
CA LEU A 285 4.90 -11.82 -0.90
C LEU A 285 5.51 -10.41 -0.96
N ARG A 286 5.93 -10.01 -2.17
CA ARG A 286 6.34 -8.64 -2.48
C ARG A 286 5.46 -8.11 -3.60
N VAL A 287 4.69 -7.07 -3.33
CA VAL A 287 3.84 -6.40 -4.33
C VAL A 287 4.50 -5.08 -4.71
N ILE A 288 4.93 -4.98 -5.96
CA ILE A 288 5.67 -3.83 -6.48
C ILE A 288 4.91 -3.32 -7.70
N GLY A 289 4.58 -2.03 -7.71
CA GLY A 289 3.83 -1.48 -8.82
C GLY A 289 3.96 0.03 -8.99
N SER A 290 3.54 0.45 -10.17
CA SER A 290 3.46 1.83 -10.64
C SER A 290 2.13 1.94 -11.39
N SER A 291 1.08 2.33 -10.69
CA SER A 291 -0.27 2.43 -11.27
C SER A 291 -0.56 3.87 -11.73
N PRO A 292 -0.97 4.07 -12.99
CA PRO A 292 -1.38 5.38 -13.48
C PRO A 292 -2.79 5.78 -13.01
N GLU A 293 -3.59 4.82 -12.53
CA GLU A 293 -5.03 4.97 -12.38
C GLU A 293 -5.51 4.72 -10.95
N THR A 294 -6.54 5.49 -10.56
CA THR A 294 -7.22 5.36 -9.27
C THR A 294 -8.47 4.51 -9.46
N MET A 295 -8.59 3.38 -8.75
CA MET A 295 -9.83 2.61 -8.79
C MET A 295 -10.98 3.39 -8.13
N VAL A 296 -10.79 3.79 -6.87
CA VAL A 296 -11.71 4.66 -6.14
C VAL A 296 -10.94 5.38 -5.05
N ARG A 297 -11.30 6.62 -4.78
CA ARG A 297 -10.80 7.39 -3.64
C ARG A 297 -11.96 8.00 -2.88
N LEU A 298 -12.00 7.80 -1.57
CA LEU A 298 -12.87 8.51 -0.66
C LEU A 298 -12.04 9.52 0.13
N THR A 299 -12.48 10.78 0.19
CA THR A 299 -11.87 11.81 1.03
C THR A 299 -12.97 12.62 1.67
N ASN A 300 -13.05 12.60 3.00
CA ASN A 300 -14.21 13.05 3.75
C ASN A 300 -15.47 12.35 3.20
N ASP A 301 -16.42 13.12 2.67
CA ASP A 301 -17.67 12.61 2.09
C ASP A 301 -17.66 12.57 0.55
N THR A 302 -16.51 12.79 -0.08
CA THR A 302 -16.38 12.83 -1.54
C THR A 302 -15.73 11.56 -2.09
N ILE A 303 -16.45 10.87 -2.98
CA ILE A 303 -15.93 9.73 -3.74
C ILE A 303 -15.51 10.19 -5.14
N GLU A 304 -14.27 9.88 -5.52
CA GLU A 304 -13.70 10.16 -6.83
C GLU A 304 -13.33 8.87 -7.56
N LEU A 305 -13.67 8.78 -8.84
CA LEU A 305 -13.15 7.80 -9.78
C LEU A 305 -12.54 8.53 -10.97
N ARG A 306 -11.47 7.99 -11.55
CA ARG A 306 -10.82 8.55 -12.73
C ARG A 306 -10.61 7.46 -13.78
N PRO A 307 -11.69 6.99 -14.43
CA PRO A 307 -11.60 5.96 -15.44
C PRO A 307 -10.77 6.44 -16.62
N ILE A 308 -9.75 5.69 -17.00
CA ILE A 308 -8.91 5.94 -18.16
C ILE A 308 -9.33 4.97 -19.28
N ALA A 309 -9.83 5.54 -20.37
CA ALA A 309 -10.12 4.78 -21.58
C ALA A 309 -9.36 5.38 -22.76
N GLY A 310 -8.57 4.54 -23.44
CA GLY A 310 -7.77 4.93 -24.59
C GLY A 310 -6.35 5.36 -24.20
N THR A 311 -5.39 4.85 -24.97
CA THR A 311 -3.97 5.22 -24.84
C THR A 311 -3.42 5.53 -26.22
N ARG A 312 -2.54 6.52 -26.30
CA ARG A 312 -1.75 6.82 -27.48
C ARG A 312 -0.28 6.83 -27.09
N ARG A 313 0.58 6.41 -28.01
CA ARG A 313 2.03 6.58 -27.81
C ARG A 313 2.34 8.08 -27.81
N ARG A 314 3.31 8.49 -26.99
CA ARG A 314 3.89 9.84 -27.06
C ARG A 314 4.44 10.06 -28.48
N GLY A 315 4.33 11.30 -28.99
CA GLY A 315 4.93 11.69 -30.25
C GLY A 315 6.45 11.50 -30.24
N ALA A 316 7.05 11.27 -31.40
CA ALA A 316 8.50 11.10 -31.53
C ALA A 316 9.29 12.40 -31.27
N THR A 317 8.61 13.54 -31.27
CA THR A 317 9.16 14.86 -30.96
C THR A 317 8.77 15.28 -29.54
N PRO A 318 9.67 15.94 -28.78
CA PRO A 318 9.32 16.62 -27.55
C PRO A 318 8.19 17.64 -27.81
N ALA A 319 7.31 17.81 -26.82
CA ALA A 319 6.35 18.92 -26.79
C ALA A 319 7.06 20.18 -26.31
#